data_AF-A0A6L5EI41-F1
#
_entry.id   AF-A0A6L5EI41-F1
#
_cell.length_a   1.000
_cell.length_b   1.000
_cell.length_c   1.000
_cell.angle_alpha   90.00
_cell.angle_beta   90.00
_cell.angle_gamma   90.00
#
_symmetry.space_group_name_H-M   'P 1'
#
loop_
_entity.id
_entity.type
_entity.pdbx_description
1 polymer ?
#
loop_
_entity_poly.entity_id
_entity_poly.type
_entity_poly.pdbx_seq_one_letter_code
_entity_poly.pdbx_strand_id
1 'polypeptide(L)' 'MTKVVFEEKYYPAVKEMVYRTRLANGLTVALLPKKEFKE' A
#
# COMPACT_ATOMS: atom_id res chain seq x y z
N MET A 1 13.62 -9.58 -12.87
CA MET A 1 12.74 -8.61 -12.18
C MET A 1 11.87 -9.36 -11.20
N THR A 2 11.91 -9.00 -9.91
CA THR A 2 11.05 -9.62 -8.90
C THR A 2 9.61 -9.12 -9.09
N LYS A 3 8.66 -10.04 -9.26
CA LYS A 3 7.24 -9.71 -9.43
C LYS A 3 6.70 -9.22 -8.08
N VAL A 4 6.39 -7.92 -7.99
CA VAL A 4 5.80 -7.32 -6.79
C VAL A 4 4.29 -7.61 -6.82
N VAL A 5 3.80 -8.31 -5.80
CA VAL A 5 2.36 -8.57 -5.61
C VAL A 5 1.85 -7.57 -4.57
N PHE A 6 0.81 -6.82 -4.93
CA PHE A 6 0.15 -5.90 -4.02
C PHE A 6 -1.10 -6.56 -3.45
N GLU A 7 -1.21 -6.57 -2.13
CA GLU A 7 -2.41 -6.94 -1.40
C GLU A 7 -3.25 -5.68 -1.20
N GLU A 8 -4.48 -5.68 -1.72
CA GLU A 8 -5.45 -4.61 -1.52
C GLU A 8 -6.27 -4.89 -0.27
N LYS A 9 -6.33 -3.91 0.65
CA LYS A 9 -7.17 -4.01 1.85
C LYS A 9 -7.83 -2.69 2.15
N TYR A 10 -9.16 -2.72 2.30
CA TYR A 10 -9.92 -1.59 2.81
C TYR A 10 -9.76 -1.45 4.32
N TYR A 11 -9.42 -0.25 4.79
CA TYR A 11 -9.31 0.07 6.21
C TYR A 11 -10.42 1.04 6.63
N PRO A 12 -11.47 0.57 7.35
CA PRO A 12 -12.59 1.40 7.73
C PRO A 12 -12.22 2.60 8.62
N ALA A 13 -11.18 2.45 9.45
CA ALA A 13 -10.72 3.50 10.37
C ALA A 13 -10.25 4.77 9.64
N VAL A 14 -9.70 4.61 8.44
CA VAL A 14 -9.24 5.72 7.58
C VAL A 14 -10.10 5.89 6.33
N LYS A 15 -11.11 5.03 6.12
CA LYS A 15 -12.00 5.01 4.95
C LYS A 15 -11.25 4.96 3.61
N GLU A 16 -10.11 4.27 3.60
CA GLU A 16 -9.20 4.23 2.44
C GLU A 16 -8.76 2.80 2.09
N MET A 17 -8.44 2.61 0.80
CA MET A 17 -7.89 1.38 0.24
C MET A 17 -6.38 1.39 0.33
N VAL A 18 -5.79 0.58 1.21
CA VAL A 18 -4.34 0.51 1.38
C VAL A 18 -3.78 -0.64 0.54
N TYR A 19 -2.75 -0.34 -0.25
CA TYR A 19 -2.02 -1.34 -1.02
C TYR A 19 -0.74 -1.71 -0.26
N ARG A 20 -0.61 -2.98 0.11
CA ARG A 20 0.55 -3.49 0.84
C ARG A 20 1.37 -4.41 -0.04
N THR A 21 2.69 -4.34 0.05
CA THR A 21 3.56 -5.37 -0.53
C THR A 21 4.75 -5.64 0.38
N ARG A 22 5.34 -6.83 0.25
CA ARG A 22 6.57 -7.21 0.93
C ARG A 22 7.69 -7.31 -0.09
N LEU A 23 8.74 -6.53 0.12
CA LEU A 23 9.94 -6.56 -0.70
C LEU A 23 10.79 -7.78 -0.35
N ALA A 24 11.62 -8.22 -1.30
CA ALA A 24 12.49 -9.39 -1.14
C ALA A 24 13.50 -9.24 0.02
N ASN A 25 13.82 -8.01 0.41
CA ASN A 25 14.68 -7.68 1.56
C ASN A 25 13.92 -7.70 2.91
N GLY A 26 12.67 -8.14 2.93
CA GLY A 26 11.86 -8.25 4.15
C GLY A 26 11.10 -6.98 4.53
N LEU A 27 11.33 -5.84 3.88
CA LEU A 27 10.60 -4.60 4.15
C LEU A 27 9.15 -4.69 3.69
N THR A 28 8.24 -4.16 4.52
CA THR A 28 6.84 -3.96 4.14
C THR A 28 6.65 -2.53 3.66
N VAL A 29 6.09 -2.36 2.46
CA VAL A 29 5.69 -1.06 1.91
C VAL A 29 4.17 -1.00 1.90
N ALA A 30 3.61 0.08 2.42
CA ALA A 30 2.18 0.38 2.35
C ALA A 30 1.99 1.71 1.62
N LEU A 31 1.18 1.68 0.56
CA LEU A 31 0.79 2.86 -0.20
C LEU A 31 -0.64 3.22 0.22
N LEU A 32 -0.78 4.39 0.83
CA LEU A 32 -2.07 5.03 1.03
C LEU A 32 -2.49 5.70 -0.28
N PRO A 33 -3.76 5.57 -0.70
CA PRO A 33 -4.25 6.19 -1.91
C PRO A 33 -4.25 7.70 -1.67
N LYS A 34 -3.42 8.44 -2.42
CA LYS A 34 -3.40 9.90 -2.38
C LYS A 34 -4.75 10.43 -2.84
N LYS A 35 -5.73 10.59 -1.94
CA LYS A 35 -6.93 11.33 -2.31
C LYS A 35 -6.64 12.83 -2.42
N GLU A 36 -5.78 13.40 -1.58
CA GLU A 36 -5.44 14.83 -1.67
C GLU A 36 -4.06 15.14 -1.05
N PHE A 37 -2.97 14.52 -1.52
CA PHE A 37 -1.65 15.08 -1.18
C PHE A 37 -1.45 16.34 -2.03
N LYS A 38 -1.92 17.48 -1.52
CA LYS A 38 -1.42 18.79 -1.96
C LYS A 38 -0.05 18.99 -1.32
N GLU A 39 0.94 19.19 -2.17
CA GLU A 39 2.32 19.56 -1.81
C GLU A 39 2.35 20.83 -0.95
#